data_AF-A0A5C6CNG6-F1
#
_entry.id   AF-A0A5C6CNG6-F1
#
_cell.length_a   1.000
_cell.length_b   1.000
_cell.length_c   1.000
_cell.angle_alpha   90.00
_cell.angle_beta   90.00
_cell.angle_gamma   90.00
#
_symmetry.space_group_name_H-M   'P 1'
#
loop_
_entity.id
_entity.type
_entity.pdbx_description
1 polymer ?
#
loop_
_entity_poly.entity_id
_entity_poly.type
_entity_poly.pdbx_seq_one_letter_code
_entity_poly.pdbx_strand_id
1 'polypeptide(L)'
;MTHFLSARTIRSFSLLIVVLVVGFNFCNETLAQSQPRFGGPESSSPINRLSYEDISHAPLDALLHRYVDCNGMVCYSRWRGRSRDVHALEAYLHGLTRVNAGLPARREAKMAFYINAYNAMTLWGILHEYPVASIQRIDGKRTQFAIFDDLQLWDGASYRSLNGIENDVLRPLGDPRIHFALVCAARGCPRLRNRAYTADALHWQLDDNAREFFSSHARFHISRITRTVQMSPILEWYRDDFGQTDHDVVATVFAYLPQRDRLWLSQHCNWKFKYLGYDWSLNDQCPAVGVKLAAIPYRAYSIASPALKPFMDMMSHGDDASQTTTPSDRCDAVAWEDTGWAHGVEAIRTRRLQDGHGSRAARVPLSPIGKRD
;
A
#
# COMPACT_ATOMS: atom_id res chain seq x y z
N MET A 1 76.63 -38.75 -44.56
CA MET A 1 76.10 -40.09 -44.19
C MET A 1 74.75 -39.86 -43.52
N THR A 2 73.69 -39.65 -44.31
CA THR A 2 72.68 -40.69 -44.61
C THR A 2 72.20 -41.43 -43.36
N HIS A 3 70.99 -41.13 -42.88
CA HIS A 3 69.96 -42.17 -42.76
C HIS A 3 68.56 -41.53 -42.63
N PHE A 4 67.73 -41.89 -43.61
CA PHE A 4 66.27 -41.84 -43.61
C PHE A 4 65.68 -42.62 -42.43
N LEU A 5 64.57 -42.12 -41.87
CA LEU A 5 63.44 -42.89 -41.31
C LEU A 5 62.24 -41.91 -41.29
N SER A 6 61.41 -41.92 -42.34
CA SER A 6 60.21 -42.76 -42.54
C SER A 6 58.98 -42.25 -41.78
N ALA A 7 58.06 -41.71 -42.57
CA ALA A 7 56.74 -41.25 -42.18
C ALA A 7 55.87 -42.41 -41.68
N ARG A 8 55.38 -42.34 -40.42
CA ARG A 8 54.28 -43.19 -39.95
C ARG A 8 53.65 -42.70 -38.64
N THR A 9 53.02 -41.51 -38.61
CA THR A 9 51.98 -41.22 -37.59
C THR A 9 51.13 -39.99 -37.94
N ILE A 10 50.33 -40.03 -39.01
CA ILE A 10 49.24 -39.06 -39.21
C ILE A 10 47.98 -39.83 -39.65
N ARG A 11 47.43 -40.65 -38.74
CA ARG A 11 46.06 -41.19 -38.87
C ARG A 11 45.54 -41.55 -37.48
N SER A 12 45.33 -40.56 -36.61
CA SER A 12 44.55 -40.75 -35.36
C SER A 12 44.00 -39.45 -34.76
N PHE A 13 43.89 -38.35 -35.52
CA PHE A 13 43.44 -37.06 -34.98
C PHE A 13 42.12 -36.53 -35.56
N SER A 14 41.35 -37.35 -36.27
CA SER A 14 40.08 -36.91 -36.87
C SER A 14 38.83 -37.56 -36.28
N LEU A 15 38.95 -38.43 -35.27
CA LEU A 15 37.79 -39.06 -34.62
C LEU A 15 37.58 -38.66 -33.15
N LEU A 16 38.39 -37.75 -32.60
CA LEU A 16 38.22 -37.26 -31.22
C LEU A 16 37.56 -35.87 -31.15
N ILE A 17 37.40 -35.16 -32.28
CA ILE A 17 36.80 -33.82 -32.30
C ILE A 17 35.29 -33.87 -32.57
N VAL A 18 34.75 -34.96 -33.14
CA VAL A 18 33.32 -35.06 -33.45
C VAL A 18 32.47 -35.50 -32.25
N VAL A 19 33.06 -36.10 -31.22
CA VAL A 19 32.32 -36.49 -30.00
C VAL A 19 32.21 -35.35 -28.97
N LEU A 20 33.05 -34.31 -29.07
CA LEU A 20 32.97 -33.15 -28.17
C LEU A 20 31.95 -32.08 -28.60
N VAL A 21 31.42 -32.17 -29.83
CA VAL A 21 30.46 -31.17 -30.35
C VAL A 21 28.99 -31.61 -30.20
N VAL A 22 28.73 -32.88 -29.86
CA VAL A 22 27.35 -33.38 -29.64
C VAL A 22 26.97 -33.45 -28.15
N GLY A 23 27.92 -33.19 -27.24
CA GLY A 23 27.69 -33.19 -25.78
C GLY A 23 27.40 -31.83 -25.14
N PHE A 24 27.27 -30.75 -25.92
CA PHE A 24 27.07 -29.38 -25.42
C PHE A 24 25.73 -28.76 -25.85
N ASN A 25 24.72 -29.59 -26.11
CA ASN A 25 23.32 -29.16 -26.20
C ASN A 25 22.47 -29.75 -25.05
N PHE A 26 23.08 -29.96 -23.88
CA PHE A 26 22.33 -30.16 -22.64
C PHE A 26 22.25 -28.82 -21.90
N CYS A 27 21.05 -28.25 -21.93
CA CYS A 27 20.55 -27.26 -21.00
C CYS A 27 21.42 -26.00 -20.80
N ASN A 28 21.47 -25.14 -21.82
CA ASN A 28 21.46 -23.70 -21.56
C ASN A 28 19.99 -23.24 -21.46
N GLU A 29 19.21 -23.84 -20.55
CA GLU A 29 18.21 -23.03 -19.86
C GLU A 29 19.02 -22.07 -19.01
N THR A 30 19.25 -20.88 -19.55
CA THR A 30 19.43 -19.72 -18.71
C THR A 30 18.22 -19.74 -17.77
N LEU A 31 18.44 -20.11 -16.51
CA LEU A 31 17.50 -19.84 -15.43
C LEU A 31 17.37 -18.32 -15.40
N ALA A 32 16.53 -17.76 -16.27
CA ALA A 32 15.90 -16.48 -16.03
C ALA A 32 15.20 -16.69 -14.70
N GLN A 33 15.83 -16.26 -13.61
CA GLN A 33 15.24 -16.33 -12.28
C GLN A 33 13.89 -15.63 -12.41
N SER A 34 12.83 -16.44 -12.37
CA SER A 34 11.49 -15.94 -12.56
C SER A 34 11.21 -14.96 -11.43
N GLN A 35 10.85 -13.72 -11.78
CA GLN A 35 10.47 -12.70 -10.81
C GLN A 35 9.49 -13.27 -9.77
N PRO A 36 9.60 -12.90 -8.49
CA PRO A 36 8.77 -13.47 -7.44
C PRO A 36 7.29 -13.17 -7.71
N ARG A 37 6.49 -14.24 -7.84
CA ARG A 37 5.10 -14.20 -8.27
C ARG A 37 4.23 -15.03 -7.34
N PHE A 38 3.06 -14.50 -7.00
CA PHE A 38 2.02 -15.22 -6.29
C PHE A 38 0.87 -15.57 -7.23
N GLY A 39 0.59 -16.86 -7.37
CA GLY A 39 -0.52 -17.38 -8.18
C GLY A 39 -0.29 -17.25 -9.68
N GLY A 40 -1.37 -17.35 -10.44
CA GLY A 40 -1.35 -17.28 -11.90
C GLY A 40 -2.61 -17.91 -12.51
N PRO A 41 -2.83 -17.74 -13.82
CA PRO A 41 -4.04 -18.21 -14.50
C PRO A 41 -4.23 -19.74 -14.38
N GLU A 42 -3.14 -20.51 -14.38
CA GLU A 42 -3.16 -21.97 -14.26
C GLU A 42 -3.15 -22.47 -12.81
N SER A 43 -2.77 -21.61 -11.85
CA SER A 43 -2.65 -21.99 -10.44
C SER A 43 -4.00 -22.04 -9.72
N SER A 44 -5.09 -21.58 -10.34
CA SER A 44 -6.42 -21.54 -9.72
C SER A 44 -7.34 -22.62 -10.30
N SER A 45 -7.65 -23.65 -9.49
CA SER A 45 -8.73 -24.59 -9.84
C SER A 45 -10.04 -23.82 -10.03
N PRO A 46 -10.80 -24.05 -11.13
CA PRO A 46 -12.00 -23.27 -11.45
C PRO A 46 -13.12 -23.36 -10.39
N ILE A 47 -13.06 -24.37 -9.52
CA ILE A 47 -14.09 -24.70 -8.53
C ILE A 47 -13.98 -23.87 -7.23
N ASN A 48 -12.90 -23.10 -7.03
CA ASN A 48 -12.65 -22.42 -5.74
C ASN A 48 -12.32 -20.92 -5.88
N ARG A 49 -12.92 -20.27 -6.90
CA ARG A 49 -12.75 -18.84 -7.16
C ARG A 49 -13.69 -18.00 -6.30
N LEU A 50 -13.17 -16.93 -5.71
CA LEU A 50 -13.87 -16.08 -4.75
C LEU A 50 -14.14 -14.69 -5.34
N SER A 51 -15.21 -14.03 -4.89
CA SER A 51 -15.31 -12.58 -5.04
C SER A 51 -14.30 -11.90 -4.11
N TYR A 52 -13.94 -10.65 -4.40
CA TYR A 52 -13.17 -9.83 -3.44
C TYR A 52 -13.88 -9.70 -2.08
N GLU A 53 -15.23 -9.81 -2.06
CA GLU A 53 -16.05 -9.81 -0.84
C GLU A 53 -15.79 -11.02 0.06
N ASP A 54 -15.48 -12.18 -0.52
CA ASP A 54 -15.42 -13.45 0.20
C ASP A 54 -14.00 -13.77 0.72
N ILE A 55 -13.03 -12.89 0.43
CA ILE A 55 -11.66 -13.05 0.89
C ILE A 55 -11.57 -12.68 2.37
N SER A 56 -11.18 -13.66 3.20
CA SER A 56 -10.90 -13.40 4.61
C SER A 56 -9.51 -12.76 4.79
N HIS A 57 -9.50 -11.56 5.40
CA HIS A 57 -8.28 -10.87 5.81
C HIS A 57 -7.83 -11.20 7.25
N ALA A 58 -8.53 -12.10 7.95
CA ALA A 58 -8.22 -12.50 9.32
C ALA A 58 -6.78 -13.05 9.50
N PRO A 59 -6.19 -13.82 8.55
CA PRO A 59 -4.80 -14.26 8.67
C PRO A 59 -3.81 -13.10 8.70
N LEU A 60 -4.00 -12.09 7.83
CA LEU A 60 -3.17 -10.88 7.84
C LEU A 60 -3.40 -10.08 9.13
N ASP A 61 -4.65 -9.90 9.55
CA ASP A 61 -5.01 -9.20 10.79
C ASP A 61 -4.25 -9.76 12.01
N ALA A 62 -4.24 -11.09 12.15
CA ALA A 62 -3.54 -11.76 13.24
C ALA A 62 -2.01 -11.55 13.22
N LEU A 63 -1.42 -11.48 12.02
CA LEU A 63 0.01 -11.19 11.84
C LEU A 63 0.32 -9.72 12.15
N LEU A 64 -0.50 -8.80 11.64
CA LEU A 64 -0.36 -7.36 11.92
C LEU A 64 -0.45 -7.09 13.42
N HIS A 65 -1.45 -7.67 14.10
CA HIS A 65 -1.63 -7.50 15.54
C HIS A 65 -0.42 -8.00 16.35
N ARG A 66 0.29 -9.02 15.86
CA ARG A 66 1.44 -9.62 16.54
C ARG A 66 2.74 -8.83 16.35
N TYR A 67 2.92 -8.21 15.19
CA TYR A 67 4.20 -7.67 14.76
C TYR A 67 4.25 -6.16 14.55
N VAL A 68 3.10 -5.49 14.55
CA VAL A 68 2.98 -4.05 14.32
C VAL A 68 2.54 -3.37 15.61
N ASP A 69 3.29 -2.37 16.06
CA ASP A 69 2.93 -1.57 17.25
C ASP A 69 1.86 -0.51 16.91
N CYS A 70 1.45 0.28 17.91
CA CYS A 70 0.46 1.35 17.73
C CYS A 70 0.95 2.50 16.85
N ASN A 71 2.25 2.67 16.67
CA ASN A 71 2.85 3.68 15.81
C ASN A 71 2.99 3.18 14.36
N GLY A 72 2.59 1.94 14.08
CA GLY A 72 2.74 1.30 12.77
C GLY A 72 4.15 0.84 12.46
N MET A 73 4.97 0.64 13.48
CA MET A 73 6.33 0.11 13.36
C MET A 73 6.30 -1.41 13.44
N VAL A 74 7.06 -2.07 12.57
CA VAL A 74 7.07 -3.53 12.45
C VAL A 74 8.28 -4.11 13.16
N CYS A 75 8.12 -5.21 13.88
CA CYS A 75 9.24 -5.93 14.48
C CYS A 75 9.75 -7.02 13.52
N TYR A 76 10.51 -6.63 12.48
CA TYR A 76 10.87 -7.52 11.37
C TYR A 76 11.80 -8.66 11.79
N SER A 77 12.80 -8.41 12.65
CA SER A 77 13.72 -9.47 13.10
C SER A 77 12.98 -10.60 13.83
N ARG A 78 12.01 -10.25 14.68
CA ARG A 78 11.17 -11.23 15.39
C ARG A 78 10.28 -12.00 14.42
N TRP A 79 9.65 -11.32 13.46
CA TRP A 79 8.80 -11.98 12.47
C TRP A 79 9.60 -12.93 11.59
N ARG A 80 10.73 -12.47 11.03
CA ARG A 80 11.63 -13.29 10.22
C ARG A 80 12.16 -14.50 10.98
N GLY A 81 12.42 -14.37 12.28
CA GLY A 81 12.84 -15.47 13.15
C GLY A 81 11.77 -16.53 13.43
N ARG A 82 10.50 -16.33 13.02
CA ARG A 82 9.41 -17.29 13.21
C ARG A 82 8.93 -17.81 11.86
N SER A 83 9.56 -18.88 11.37
CA SER A 83 9.24 -19.47 10.05
C SER A 83 7.74 -19.74 9.87
N ARG A 84 7.03 -20.22 10.90
CA ARG A 84 5.57 -20.44 10.83
C ARG A 84 4.79 -19.18 10.43
N ASP A 85 5.16 -18.03 10.97
CA ASP A 85 4.46 -16.77 10.72
C ASP A 85 4.86 -16.13 9.39
N VAL A 86 6.08 -16.41 8.90
CA VAL A 86 6.50 -16.07 7.53
C VAL A 86 5.68 -16.88 6.52
N HIS A 87 5.58 -18.21 6.70
CA HIS A 87 4.75 -19.06 5.85
C HIS A 87 3.26 -18.70 5.95
N ALA A 88 2.78 -18.22 7.10
CA ALA A 88 1.40 -17.75 7.24
C ALA A 88 1.12 -16.50 6.37
N LEU A 89 2.07 -15.58 6.26
CA LEU A 89 1.96 -14.42 5.36
C LEU A 89 1.95 -14.85 3.89
N GLU A 90 2.84 -15.76 3.52
CA GLU A 90 2.90 -16.33 2.17
C GLU A 90 1.60 -17.07 1.82
N ALA A 91 1.09 -17.90 2.73
CA ALA A 91 -0.19 -18.59 2.56
C ALA A 91 -1.36 -17.62 2.40
N TYR A 92 -1.34 -16.50 3.14
CA TYR A 92 -2.31 -15.43 2.96
C TYR A 92 -2.24 -14.81 1.56
N LEU A 93 -1.03 -14.49 1.06
CA LEU A 93 -0.83 -13.95 -0.29
C LEU A 93 -1.31 -14.94 -1.36
N HIS A 94 -1.01 -16.23 -1.23
CA HIS A 94 -1.58 -17.26 -2.11
C HIS A 94 -3.11 -17.33 -2.00
N GLY A 95 -3.67 -17.16 -0.80
CA GLY A 95 -5.12 -17.06 -0.59
C GLY A 95 -5.77 -15.94 -1.40
N LEU A 96 -5.11 -14.77 -1.51
CA LEU A 96 -5.58 -13.65 -2.33
C LEU A 96 -5.70 -14.00 -3.81
N THR A 97 -4.87 -14.91 -4.33
CA THR A 97 -4.84 -15.26 -5.76
C THR A 97 -6.06 -16.05 -6.24
N ARG A 98 -6.92 -16.50 -5.31
CA ARG A 98 -8.17 -17.21 -5.60
C ARG A 98 -9.29 -16.30 -6.08
N VAL A 99 -9.11 -14.98 -6.03
CA VAL A 99 -10.15 -14.06 -6.51
C VAL A 99 -10.41 -14.21 -8.00
N ASN A 100 -11.63 -13.89 -8.41
CA ASN A 100 -12.01 -13.74 -9.80
C ASN A 100 -12.55 -12.33 -10.04
N ALA A 101 -11.82 -11.54 -10.82
CA ALA A 101 -12.17 -10.16 -11.12
C ALA A 101 -13.49 -9.99 -11.88
N GLY A 102 -14.01 -11.05 -12.50
CA GLY A 102 -15.31 -11.06 -13.17
C GLY A 102 -16.51 -11.24 -12.23
N LEU A 103 -16.28 -11.60 -10.96
CA LEU A 103 -17.36 -11.67 -9.96
C LEU A 103 -17.68 -10.28 -9.41
N PRO A 104 -18.95 -9.98 -9.13
CA PRO A 104 -19.34 -8.70 -8.56
C PRO A 104 -18.80 -8.54 -7.14
N ALA A 105 -18.36 -7.32 -6.82
CA ALA A 105 -17.94 -6.89 -5.49
C ALA A 105 -18.25 -5.41 -5.28
N ARG A 106 -18.50 -5.00 -4.05
CA ARG A 106 -18.57 -3.57 -3.69
C ARG A 106 -17.21 -2.92 -3.92
N ARG A 107 -17.26 -1.61 -4.17
CA ARG A 107 -16.05 -0.79 -4.31
C ARG A 107 -15.19 -0.88 -3.04
N GLU A 108 -15.81 -0.91 -1.87
CA GLU A 108 -15.15 -0.97 -0.57
C GLU A 108 -14.42 -2.30 -0.36
N ALA A 109 -15.04 -3.43 -0.75
CA ALA A 109 -14.39 -4.73 -0.69
C ALA A 109 -13.18 -4.81 -1.63
N LYS A 110 -13.32 -4.27 -2.85
CA LYS A 110 -12.19 -4.18 -3.80
C LYS A 110 -11.05 -3.33 -3.22
N MET A 111 -11.35 -2.14 -2.70
CA MET A 111 -10.34 -1.27 -2.08
C MET A 111 -9.66 -1.93 -0.88
N ALA A 112 -10.42 -2.50 0.05
CA ALA A 112 -9.87 -3.20 1.21
C ALA A 112 -8.95 -4.35 0.79
N PHE A 113 -9.37 -5.15 -0.20
CA PHE A 113 -8.55 -6.21 -0.78
C PHE A 113 -7.21 -5.69 -1.29
N TYR A 114 -7.21 -4.66 -2.15
CA TYR A 114 -5.98 -4.16 -2.77
C TYR A 114 -5.07 -3.41 -1.78
N ILE A 115 -5.61 -2.68 -0.81
CA ILE A 115 -4.81 -2.07 0.27
C ILE A 115 -4.12 -3.17 1.10
N ASN A 116 -4.86 -4.22 1.47
CA ASN A 116 -4.29 -5.33 2.21
C ASN A 116 -3.28 -6.13 1.38
N ALA A 117 -3.52 -6.32 0.08
CA ALA A 117 -2.60 -6.96 -0.84
C ALA A 117 -1.28 -6.20 -0.93
N TYR A 118 -1.33 -4.89 -1.18
CA TYR A 118 -0.15 -4.02 -1.24
C TYR A 118 0.68 -4.11 0.05
N ASN A 119 0.01 -3.94 1.20
CA ASN A 119 0.69 -3.94 2.50
C ASN A 119 1.29 -5.33 2.81
N ALA A 120 0.59 -6.42 2.50
CA ALA A 120 1.10 -7.78 2.70
C ALA A 120 2.26 -8.14 1.76
N MET A 121 2.19 -7.73 0.48
CA MET A 121 3.29 -7.89 -0.47
C MET A 121 4.53 -7.12 -0.02
N THR A 122 4.34 -5.89 0.48
CA THR A 122 5.43 -5.08 1.02
C THR A 122 6.08 -5.76 2.24
N LEU A 123 5.27 -6.22 3.20
CA LEU A 123 5.76 -6.96 4.37
C LEU A 123 6.52 -8.23 3.96
N TRP A 124 5.99 -9.00 3.00
CA TRP A 124 6.66 -10.19 2.50
C TRP A 124 7.99 -9.86 1.84
N GLY A 125 8.03 -8.83 0.98
CA GLY A 125 9.26 -8.42 0.29
C GLY A 125 10.34 -7.95 1.25
N ILE A 126 9.97 -7.17 2.28
CA ILE A 126 10.92 -6.80 3.35
C ILE A 126 11.41 -8.05 4.08
N LEU A 127 10.51 -8.93 4.50
CA LEU A 127 10.91 -10.15 5.22
C LEU A 127 11.84 -11.01 4.37
N HIS A 128 11.55 -11.18 3.07
CA HIS A 128 12.35 -11.97 2.13
C HIS A 128 13.80 -11.50 2.06
N GLU A 129 14.00 -10.19 1.94
CA GLU A 129 15.32 -9.56 1.81
C GLU A 129 15.96 -9.16 3.15
N TYR A 130 15.24 -9.33 4.28
CA TYR A 130 15.72 -8.92 5.59
C TYR A 130 17.02 -9.67 5.96
N PRO A 131 18.06 -8.99 6.50
CA PRO A 131 18.07 -7.61 6.99
C PRO A 131 18.35 -6.54 5.91
N VAL A 132 17.50 -5.50 5.87
CA VAL A 132 17.71 -4.28 5.06
C VAL A 132 17.48 -3.02 5.90
N ALA A 133 18.18 -1.93 5.58
CA ALA A 133 18.01 -0.65 6.28
C ALA A 133 16.91 0.24 5.65
N SER A 134 16.46 -0.08 4.44
CA SER A 134 15.45 0.67 3.69
C SER A 134 14.89 -0.18 2.55
N ILE A 135 13.59 -0.03 2.27
CA ILE A 135 12.94 -0.62 1.10
C ILE A 135 13.63 -0.23 -0.22
N GLN A 136 14.25 0.96 -0.29
CA GLN A 136 14.96 1.44 -1.49
C GLN A 136 16.16 0.58 -1.87
N ARG A 137 16.63 -0.30 -0.96
CA ARG A 137 17.71 -1.25 -1.24
C ARG A 137 17.23 -2.51 -1.95
N ILE A 138 15.92 -2.73 -2.04
CA ILE A 138 15.31 -3.84 -2.79
C ILE A 138 15.01 -3.37 -4.21
N ASP A 139 16.10 -3.15 -4.96
CA ASP A 139 16.13 -2.44 -6.24
C ASP A 139 16.43 -3.33 -7.45
N GLY A 140 16.52 -4.66 -7.27
CA GLY A 140 16.91 -5.62 -8.32
C GLY A 140 18.37 -5.50 -8.79
N LYS A 141 19.11 -4.48 -8.34
CA LYS A 141 20.55 -4.31 -8.61
C LYS A 141 21.39 -4.98 -7.53
N ARG A 142 20.94 -4.90 -6.29
CA ARG A 142 21.60 -5.46 -5.10
C ARG A 142 20.84 -6.64 -4.49
N THR A 143 19.63 -6.88 -4.97
CA THR A 143 18.67 -7.87 -4.48
C THR A 143 18.13 -8.67 -5.64
N GLN A 144 17.39 -9.73 -5.36
CA GLN A 144 16.90 -10.64 -6.41
C GLN A 144 15.83 -10.00 -7.30
N PHE A 145 15.18 -8.93 -6.84
CA PHE A 145 14.06 -8.27 -7.53
C PHE A 145 13.94 -6.81 -7.11
N ALA A 146 13.31 -5.97 -7.94
CA ALA A 146 12.89 -4.62 -7.58
C ALA A 146 11.48 -4.66 -6.96
N ILE A 147 11.36 -4.42 -5.64
CA ILE A 147 10.12 -4.70 -4.89
C ILE A 147 8.86 -4.01 -5.44
N PHE A 148 9.00 -2.82 -6.02
CA PHE A 148 7.86 -2.05 -6.52
C PHE A 148 7.31 -2.53 -7.87
N ASP A 149 8.14 -3.18 -8.68
CA ASP A 149 7.84 -3.52 -10.08
C ASP A 149 7.87 -5.04 -10.34
N ASP A 150 8.78 -5.75 -9.70
CA ASP A 150 9.06 -7.16 -9.98
C ASP A 150 8.26 -8.13 -9.10
N LEU A 151 7.87 -7.72 -7.88
CA LEU A 151 7.03 -8.54 -6.99
C LEU A 151 5.58 -8.49 -7.45
N GLN A 152 5.04 -9.62 -7.88
CA GLN A 152 3.77 -9.68 -8.61
C GLN A 152 2.74 -10.56 -7.91
N LEU A 153 1.48 -10.10 -7.83
CA LEU A 153 0.33 -10.86 -7.33
C LEU A 153 -0.71 -11.03 -8.44
N TRP A 154 -1.17 -12.26 -8.66
CA TRP A 154 -2.32 -12.50 -9.53
C TRP A 154 -3.62 -12.07 -8.85
N ASP A 155 -4.34 -11.11 -9.45
CA ASP A 155 -5.55 -10.50 -8.89
C ASP A 155 -6.86 -11.07 -9.45
N GLY A 156 -6.80 -12.24 -10.10
CA GLY A 156 -7.93 -12.87 -10.76
C GLY A 156 -8.12 -12.46 -12.23
N ALA A 157 -7.41 -11.45 -12.72
CA ALA A 157 -7.40 -11.05 -14.13
C ALA A 157 -5.99 -10.89 -14.71
N SER A 158 -5.06 -10.38 -13.90
CA SER A 158 -3.70 -10.04 -14.35
C SER A 158 -2.72 -10.08 -13.18
N TYR A 159 -1.43 -10.11 -13.49
CA TYR A 159 -0.41 -9.85 -12.48
C TYR A 159 -0.35 -8.36 -12.16
N ARG A 160 -0.25 -8.04 -10.87
CA ARG A 160 -0.13 -6.68 -10.35
C ARG A 160 1.11 -6.57 -9.46
N SER A 161 1.96 -5.58 -9.75
CA SER A 161 3.02 -5.14 -8.83
C SER A 161 2.47 -4.20 -7.76
N LEU A 162 3.30 -3.80 -6.79
CA LEU A 162 2.92 -2.73 -5.85
C LEU A 162 2.53 -1.45 -6.61
N ASN A 163 3.35 -1.04 -7.59
CA ASN A 163 3.06 0.10 -8.45
C ASN A 163 1.77 -0.08 -9.25
N GLY A 164 1.50 -1.29 -9.75
CA GLY A 164 0.27 -1.59 -10.50
C GLY A 164 -0.98 -1.59 -9.61
N ILE A 165 -0.89 -2.10 -8.38
CA ILE A 165 -1.98 -2.02 -7.41
C ILE A 165 -2.31 -0.56 -7.10
N GLU A 166 -1.29 0.26 -6.87
CA GLU A 166 -1.47 1.67 -6.53
C GLU A 166 -1.99 2.49 -7.71
N ASN A 167 -1.29 2.49 -8.84
CA ASN A 167 -1.54 3.39 -9.95
C ASN A 167 -2.62 2.91 -10.92
N ASP A 168 -2.70 1.61 -11.18
CA ASP A 168 -3.62 1.08 -12.19
C ASP A 168 -4.95 0.60 -11.58
N VAL A 169 -4.99 0.41 -10.25
CA VAL A 169 -6.18 -0.12 -9.57
C VAL A 169 -6.73 0.86 -8.53
N LEU A 170 -5.96 1.25 -7.51
CA LEU A 170 -6.50 2.03 -6.38
C LEU A 170 -6.71 3.50 -6.72
N ARG A 171 -5.75 4.17 -7.37
CA ARG A 171 -5.87 5.59 -7.76
C ARG A 171 -7.08 5.85 -8.67
N PRO A 172 -7.37 5.03 -9.71
CA PRO A 172 -8.58 5.18 -10.53
C PRO A 172 -9.90 5.01 -9.77
N LEU A 173 -9.91 4.42 -8.58
CA LEU A 173 -11.11 4.36 -7.73
C LEU A 173 -11.43 5.72 -7.08
N GLY A 174 -10.51 6.70 -7.12
CA GLY A 174 -10.79 8.10 -6.84
C GLY A 174 -10.91 8.47 -5.35
N ASP A 175 -10.23 7.74 -4.46
CA ASP A 175 -10.17 8.08 -3.03
C ASP A 175 -8.74 8.47 -2.62
N PRO A 176 -8.43 9.76 -2.42
CA PRO A 176 -7.06 10.19 -2.11
C PRO A 176 -6.54 9.66 -0.77
N ARG A 177 -7.42 9.15 0.11
CA ARG A 177 -7.01 8.58 1.40
C ARG A 177 -6.19 7.30 1.27
N ILE A 178 -6.18 6.66 0.10
CA ILE A 178 -5.33 5.47 -0.15
C ILE A 178 -3.85 5.77 0.09
N HIS A 179 -3.39 7.00 -0.18
CA HIS A 179 -2.02 7.45 0.04
C HIS A 179 -1.62 7.52 1.51
N PHE A 180 -2.61 7.45 2.40
CA PHE A 180 -2.43 7.34 3.84
C PHE A 180 -2.64 5.91 4.35
N ALA A 181 -2.90 4.95 3.48
CA ALA A 181 -3.19 3.55 3.82
C ALA A 181 -2.21 2.54 3.22
N LEU A 182 -1.52 2.91 2.14
CA LEU A 182 -0.45 2.12 1.52
C LEU A 182 0.88 2.41 2.21
N VAL A 183 1.53 1.37 2.74
CA VAL A 183 2.75 1.51 3.55
C VAL A 183 3.92 0.83 2.89
N CYS A 184 4.78 1.67 2.30
CA CYS A 184 6.06 1.33 1.68
C CYS A 184 7.19 0.94 2.67
N ALA A 185 6.87 0.45 3.87
CA ALA A 185 7.82 0.06 4.92
C ALA A 185 8.88 1.10 5.34
N ALA A 186 8.72 2.37 5.00
CA ALA A 186 9.60 3.45 5.45
C ALA A 186 8.99 4.22 6.64
N ARG A 187 9.86 4.79 7.48
CA ARG A 187 9.47 5.67 8.59
C ARG A 187 8.72 6.91 8.15
N GLY A 188 8.90 7.36 6.91
CA GLY A 188 8.17 8.43 6.26
C GLY A 188 6.81 8.01 5.68
N CYS A 189 6.50 6.71 5.60
CA CYS A 189 5.21 6.23 5.09
C CYS A 189 4.10 6.47 6.14
N PRO A 190 2.82 6.41 5.77
CA PRO A 190 1.72 6.42 6.74
C PRO A 190 1.82 5.28 7.76
N ARG A 191 1.08 5.41 8.87
CA ARG A 191 1.01 4.34 9.89
C ARG A 191 0.51 3.05 9.25
N LEU A 192 1.26 1.96 9.38
CA LEU A 192 0.71 0.63 9.12
C LEU A 192 -0.26 0.28 10.25
N ARG A 193 -1.54 0.11 9.94
CA ARG A 193 -2.50 -0.33 10.95
C ARG A 193 -2.10 -1.71 11.45
N ASN A 194 -2.18 -1.94 12.75
CA ASN A 194 -2.01 -3.26 13.36
C ASN A 194 -3.24 -4.17 13.17
N ARG A 195 -4.12 -3.82 12.22
CA ARG A 195 -5.34 -4.53 11.83
C ARG A 195 -5.52 -4.42 10.32
N ALA A 196 -6.07 -5.46 9.70
CA ALA A 196 -6.34 -5.46 8.28
C ALA A 196 -7.52 -4.53 7.94
N TYR A 197 -7.54 -4.03 6.71
CA TYR A 197 -8.68 -3.28 6.20
C TYR A 197 -9.86 -4.21 5.91
N THR A 198 -11.09 -3.77 6.17
CA THR A 198 -12.30 -4.53 5.86
C THR A 198 -13.26 -3.65 5.08
N ALA A 199 -14.11 -4.24 4.24
CA ALA A 199 -15.06 -3.49 3.43
C ALA A 199 -15.98 -2.61 4.31
N ASP A 200 -16.49 -3.17 5.40
CA ASP A 200 -17.49 -2.49 6.25
C ASP A 200 -16.89 -1.37 7.09
N ALA A 201 -15.61 -1.46 7.47
CA ALA A 201 -14.93 -0.43 8.25
C ALA A 201 -14.05 0.51 7.39
N LEU A 202 -13.97 0.29 6.06
CA LEU A 202 -12.97 0.91 5.20
C LEU A 202 -12.91 2.43 5.35
N HIS A 203 -14.05 3.11 5.24
CA HIS A 203 -14.09 4.57 5.30
C HIS A 203 -13.60 5.12 6.65
N TRP A 204 -13.99 4.49 7.75
CA TRP A 204 -13.49 4.87 9.07
C TRP A 204 -11.99 4.60 9.20
N GLN A 205 -11.51 3.45 8.71
CA GLN A 205 -10.09 3.09 8.77
C GLN A 205 -9.22 4.05 7.95
N LEU A 206 -9.70 4.48 6.78
CA LEU A 206 -9.04 5.47 5.92
C LEU A 206 -9.02 6.85 6.57
N ASP A 207 -10.15 7.31 7.12
CA ASP A 207 -10.24 8.58 7.85
C ASP A 207 -9.32 8.62 9.07
N ASP A 208 -9.32 7.56 9.85
CA ASP A 208 -8.49 7.43 11.05
C ASP A 208 -7.00 7.46 10.70
N ASN A 209 -6.58 6.75 9.65
CA ASN A 209 -5.18 6.79 9.21
C ASN A 209 -4.77 8.14 8.62
N ALA A 210 -5.67 8.82 7.91
CA ALA A 210 -5.42 10.18 7.42
C ALA A 210 -5.27 11.17 8.59
N ARG A 211 -6.16 11.14 9.59
CA ARG A 211 -6.04 12.00 10.79
C ARG A 211 -4.74 11.72 11.54
N GLU A 212 -4.38 10.46 11.72
CA GLU A 212 -3.13 10.09 12.37
C GLU A 212 -1.91 10.57 11.58
N PHE A 213 -1.94 10.45 10.24
CA PHE A 213 -0.86 10.95 9.39
C PHE A 213 -0.61 12.45 9.63
N PHE A 214 -1.68 13.26 9.63
CA PHE A 214 -1.59 14.72 9.82
C PHE A 214 -1.44 15.16 11.28
N SER A 215 -1.54 14.27 12.26
CA SER A 215 -1.28 14.58 13.68
C SER A 215 0.22 14.75 13.97
N SER A 216 1.08 14.18 13.12
CA SER A 216 2.53 14.19 13.29
C SER A 216 3.18 15.44 12.68
N HIS A 217 4.00 16.14 13.48
CA HIS A 217 4.77 17.31 13.03
C HIS A 217 5.77 16.99 11.91
N ALA A 218 6.19 15.73 11.81
CA ALA A 218 7.06 15.25 10.73
C ALA A 218 6.32 15.15 9.38
N ARG A 219 4.98 15.20 9.39
CA ARG A 219 4.13 15.06 8.20
C ARG A 219 3.31 16.31 7.91
N PHE A 220 2.98 17.08 8.93
CA PHE A 220 2.31 18.35 8.78
C PHE A 220 2.60 19.29 9.95
N HIS A 221 2.91 20.53 9.63
CA HIS A 221 2.87 21.61 10.61
C HIS A 221 2.72 22.98 9.94
N ILE A 222 2.25 23.97 10.69
CA ILE A 222 2.15 25.36 10.23
C ILE A 222 3.08 26.23 11.06
N SER A 223 4.06 26.86 10.40
CA SER A 223 4.86 27.94 10.99
C SER A 223 4.04 29.24 10.97
N ARG A 224 3.40 29.57 12.09
CA ARG A 224 2.55 30.78 12.22
C ARG A 224 3.33 32.09 12.12
N ILE A 225 4.61 32.08 12.51
CA ILE A 225 5.51 33.25 12.43
C ILE A 225 5.79 33.60 10.97
N THR A 226 6.11 32.60 10.15
CA THR A 226 6.45 32.80 8.73
C THR A 226 5.25 32.65 7.80
N ARG A 227 4.09 32.26 8.34
CA ARG A 227 2.87 31.88 7.61
C ARG A 227 3.16 30.82 6.54
N THR A 228 3.85 29.74 6.94
CA THR A 228 4.20 28.64 6.04
C THR A 228 3.46 27.37 6.45
N VAL A 229 2.69 26.80 5.53
CA VAL A 229 2.10 25.46 5.64
C VAL A 229 3.12 24.45 5.11
N GLN A 230 3.45 23.46 5.94
CA GLN A 230 4.43 22.45 5.60
C GLN A 230 3.79 21.07 5.64
N MET A 231 3.92 20.29 4.57
CA MET A 231 3.27 18.99 4.41
C MET A 231 4.22 17.92 3.88
N SER A 232 3.87 16.66 4.08
CA SER A 232 4.64 15.52 3.58
C SER A 232 4.76 15.55 2.04
N PRO A 233 5.93 15.15 1.49
CA PRO A 233 6.11 14.95 0.05
C PRO A 233 5.15 13.94 -0.59
N ILE A 234 4.41 13.12 0.17
CA ILE A 234 3.37 12.27 -0.42
C ILE A 234 2.34 13.10 -1.20
N LEU A 235 2.00 14.30 -0.71
CA LEU A 235 1.09 15.21 -1.43
C LEU A 235 1.73 15.81 -2.69
N GLU A 236 3.06 15.85 -2.74
CA GLU A 236 3.82 16.24 -3.92
C GLU A 236 3.83 15.11 -4.96
N TRP A 237 4.06 13.88 -4.50
CA TRP A 237 4.21 12.70 -5.34
C TRP A 237 2.95 12.31 -6.07
N TYR A 238 1.81 12.51 -5.41
CA TYR A 238 0.50 12.20 -5.94
C TYR A 238 -0.36 13.46 -6.09
N ARG A 239 0.27 14.59 -6.44
CA ARG A 239 -0.38 15.92 -6.55
C ARG A 239 -1.69 15.87 -7.34
N ASP A 240 -1.73 15.13 -8.43
CA ASP A 240 -2.92 14.99 -9.29
C ASP A 240 -4.14 14.42 -8.55
N ASP A 241 -3.94 13.69 -7.46
CA ASP A 241 -5.01 13.09 -6.66
C ASP A 241 -5.51 14.06 -5.56
N PHE A 242 -4.78 15.15 -5.30
CA PHE A 242 -5.09 16.12 -4.25
C PHE A 242 -5.52 17.49 -4.78
N GLY A 243 -5.03 17.91 -5.95
CA GLY A 243 -5.43 19.16 -6.59
C GLY A 243 -4.29 19.88 -7.31
N GLN A 244 -4.66 20.89 -8.12
CA GLN A 244 -3.71 21.58 -8.98
C GLN A 244 -2.96 22.69 -8.24
N THR A 245 -3.63 23.39 -7.33
CA THR A 245 -3.02 24.45 -6.52
C THR A 245 -2.71 23.95 -5.10
N ASP A 246 -1.80 24.65 -4.41
CA ASP A 246 -1.49 24.34 -3.01
C ASP A 246 -2.74 24.49 -2.12
N HIS A 247 -3.63 25.42 -2.46
CA HIS A 247 -4.93 25.58 -1.79
C HIS A 247 -5.83 24.36 -1.99
N ASP A 248 -5.88 23.78 -3.19
CA ASP A 248 -6.66 22.58 -3.45
C ASP A 248 -6.12 21.38 -2.66
N VAL A 249 -4.79 21.22 -2.64
CA VAL A 249 -4.13 20.17 -1.84
C VAL A 249 -4.51 20.28 -0.37
N VAL A 250 -4.41 21.47 0.22
CA VAL A 250 -4.82 21.72 1.61
C VAL A 250 -6.31 21.49 1.79
N ALA A 251 -7.16 21.91 0.85
CA ALA A 251 -8.61 21.74 0.92
C ALA A 251 -9.01 20.25 0.92
N THR A 252 -8.38 19.43 0.08
CA THR A 252 -8.66 17.99 -0.02
C THR A 252 -8.36 17.25 1.29
N VAL A 253 -7.31 17.67 2.01
CA VAL A 253 -6.94 17.03 3.29
C VAL A 253 -7.46 17.78 4.51
N PHE A 254 -8.17 18.90 4.32
CA PHE A 254 -8.54 19.83 5.37
C PHE A 254 -9.27 19.14 6.52
N ALA A 255 -10.16 18.20 6.22
CA ALA A 255 -10.95 17.46 7.22
C ALA A 255 -10.11 16.59 8.17
N TYR A 256 -8.88 16.24 7.79
CA TYR A 256 -8.00 15.37 8.56
C TYR A 256 -6.95 16.14 9.38
N LEU A 257 -6.82 17.45 9.16
CA LEU A 257 -5.86 18.29 9.88
C LEU A 257 -6.30 18.52 11.34
N PRO A 258 -5.34 18.70 12.27
CA PRO A 258 -5.64 19.07 13.66
C PRO A 258 -6.56 20.29 13.74
N GLN A 259 -7.54 20.27 14.67
CA GLN A 259 -8.56 21.31 14.79
C GLN A 259 -7.96 22.72 14.92
N ARG A 260 -6.88 22.87 15.69
CA ARG A 260 -6.18 24.15 15.90
C ARG A 260 -5.67 24.75 14.59
N ASP A 261 -5.26 23.91 13.66
CA ASP A 261 -4.64 24.31 12.40
C ASP A 261 -5.69 24.54 11.32
N ARG A 262 -6.79 23.76 11.33
CA ARG A 262 -8.00 24.06 10.55
C ARG A 262 -8.55 25.44 10.88
N LEU A 263 -8.65 25.78 12.16
CA LEU A 263 -9.10 27.11 12.59
C LEU A 263 -8.16 28.21 12.07
N TRP A 264 -6.85 28.00 12.19
CA TRP A 264 -5.87 28.98 11.70
C TRP A 264 -5.98 29.18 10.18
N LEU A 265 -6.05 28.09 9.40
CA LEU A 265 -6.21 28.12 7.94
C LEU A 265 -7.52 28.80 7.51
N SER A 266 -8.61 28.61 8.26
CA SER A 266 -9.89 29.28 7.97
C SER A 266 -9.86 30.79 8.16
N GLN A 267 -8.91 31.30 8.94
CA GLN A 267 -8.74 32.73 9.24
C GLN A 267 -7.64 33.39 8.39
N HIS A 268 -6.83 32.59 7.68
CA HIS A 268 -5.66 33.06 6.95
C HIS A 268 -5.63 32.46 5.55
N CYS A 269 -6.01 33.28 4.56
CA CYS A 269 -6.00 32.85 3.15
C CYS A 269 -4.66 33.07 2.43
N ASN A 270 -3.69 33.75 3.05
CA ASN A 270 -2.38 34.01 2.46
C ASN A 270 -1.27 33.35 3.29
N TRP A 271 -0.68 32.31 2.73
CA TRP A 271 0.43 31.55 3.30
C TRP A 271 1.32 30.99 2.19
N LYS A 272 2.56 30.63 2.57
CA LYS A 272 3.49 29.90 1.71
C LYS A 272 3.28 28.41 1.89
N PHE A 273 3.53 27.62 0.86
CA PHE A 273 3.51 26.16 0.94
C PHE A 273 4.92 25.60 0.78
N LYS A 274 5.25 24.56 1.55
CA LYS A 274 6.52 23.82 1.40
C LYS A 274 6.31 22.34 1.71
N TYR A 275 7.11 21.49 1.06
CA TYR A 275 7.19 20.08 1.44
C TYR A 275 8.25 19.86 2.53
N LEU A 276 7.99 18.89 3.40
CA LEU A 276 8.87 18.42 4.47
C LEU A 276 9.89 17.39 3.94
N GLY A 277 10.83 16.99 4.79
CA GLY A 277 11.68 15.84 4.49
C GLY A 277 10.90 14.52 4.55
N TYR A 278 11.44 13.49 3.89
CA TYR A 278 10.92 12.12 3.95
C TYR A 278 12.00 11.16 4.46
N ASP A 279 11.66 10.35 5.46
CA ASP A 279 12.58 9.37 6.07
C ASP A 279 12.40 7.99 5.42
N TRP A 280 13.34 7.63 4.56
CA TRP A 280 13.35 6.34 3.86
C TRP A 280 13.91 5.17 4.70
N SER A 281 14.31 5.40 5.94
CA SER A 281 14.76 4.30 6.80
C SER A 281 13.60 3.34 7.10
N LEU A 282 13.91 2.05 7.23
CA LEU A 282 12.92 1.01 7.45
C LEU A 282 12.12 1.29 8.74
N ASN A 283 10.79 1.09 8.69
CA ASN A 283 9.89 1.22 9.84
C ASN A 283 10.03 0.04 10.83
N ASP A 284 11.27 -0.24 11.26
CA ASP A 284 11.58 -1.35 12.16
C ASP A 284 11.67 -0.87 13.62
N GLN A 285 10.92 -1.51 14.51
CA GLN A 285 10.99 -1.30 15.97
C GLN A 285 11.93 -2.29 16.68
N CYS A 286 12.42 -3.32 15.98
CA CYS A 286 13.37 -4.29 16.53
C CYS A 286 14.43 -4.70 15.49
N PRO A 287 15.27 -3.76 15.03
CA PRO A 287 16.28 -4.04 14.02
C PRO A 287 17.22 -5.18 14.45
N ALA A 288 17.52 -6.09 13.52
CA ALA A 288 18.53 -7.12 13.73
C ALA A 288 19.89 -6.49 14.06
N VAL A 289 20.70 -7.24 14.81
CA VAL A 289 22.05 -6.81 15.20
C VAL A 289 22.84 -6.42 13.95
N GLY A 290 23.40 -5.21 13.96
CA GLY A 290 24.19 -4.66 12.85
C GLY A 290 23.39 -3.84 11.82
N VAL A 291 22.06 -3.84 11.85
CA VAL A 291 21.25 -2.96 11.02
C VAL A 291 21.28 -1.55 11.60
N LYS A 292 21.95 -0.63 10.90
CA LYS A 292 21.94 0.80 11.24
C LYS A 292 20.79 1.48 10.51
N LEU A 293 19.71 1.74 11.24
CA LEU A 293 18.66 2.64 10.80
C LEU A 293 19.18 4.08 10.96
N ALA A 294 19.72 4.64 9.89
CA ALA A 294 20.01 6.06 9.80
C ALA A 294 18.91 6.69 8.94
N ALA A 295 18.43 7.88 9.32
CA ALA A 295 17.55 8.65 8.45
C ALA A 295 18.21 8.76 7.08
N ILE A 296 17.57 8.23 6.05
CA ILE A 296 18.04 8.37 4.67
C ILE A 296 17.28 9.58 4.13
N PRO A 297 17.90 10.78 4.14
CA PRO A 297 17.22 11.97 3.67
C PRO A 297 16.88 11.80 2.20
N TYR A 298 15.72 12.35 1.83
CA TYR A 298 15.16 12.37 0.47
C TYR A 298 16.20 12.63 -0.64
N ARG A 299 17.23 13.45 -0.38
CA ARG A 299 18.28 13.79 -1.36
C ARG A 299 19.19 12.62 -1.78
N ALA A 300 19.45 11.64 -0.90
CA ALA A 300 20.53 10.67 -1.13
C ALA A 300 20.23 9.60 -2.19
N TYR A 301 18.96 9.30 -2.47
CA TYR A 301 18.59 8.19 -3.38
C TYR A 301 18.02 8.62 -4.73
N SER A 302 17.80 9.93 -4.89
CA SER A 302 17.28 10.56 -6.10
C SER A 302 18.09 10.15 -7.36
N ILE A 303 19.39 9.85 -7.23
CA ILE A 303 20.27 9.56 -8.38
C ILE A 303 20.17 8.09 -8.89
N ALA A 304 19.53 7.15 -8.17
CA ALA A 304 19.78 5.71 -8.39
C ALA A 304 18.66 4.84 -8.99
N SER A 305 17.41 5.31 -9.09
CA SER A 305 16.29 4.50 -9.61
C SER A 305 15.65 5.09 -10.88
N PRO A 306 15.75 4.41 -12.05
CA PRO A 306 15.05 4.80 -13.28
C PRO A 306 13.52 4.89 -13.13
N ALA A 307 12.93 4.15 -12.17
CA ALA A 307 11.49 4.16 -11.92
C ALA A 307 10.98 5.48 -11.28
N LEU A 308 11.86 6.25 -10.65
CA LEU A 308 11.54 7.56 -10.05
C LEU A 308 12.03 8.74 -10.91
N LYS A 309 12.79 8.47 -11.99
CA LYS A 309 13.37 9.52 -12.83
C LYS A 309 12.34 10.45 -13.50
N PRO A 310 11.21 9.95 -14.06
CA PRO A 310 10.19 10.84 -14.64
C PRO A 310 9.57 11.78 -13.61
N PHE A 311 9.50 11.34 -12.35
CA PHE A 311 8.92 12.07 -11.23
C PHE A 311 9.87 13.15 -10.69
N MET A 312 11.17 12.90 -10.76
CA MET A 312 12.20 13.77 -10.20
C MET A 312 12.66 14.92 -11.09
N ASP A 313 12.55 14.80 -12.41
CA ASP A 313 13.02 15.83 -13.35
C ASP A 313 12.20 17.14 -13.23
N MET A 314 11.14 17.17 -12.40
CA MET A 314 10.19 18.29 -12.26
C MET A 314 10.39 19.20 -11.02
N MET A 315 11.17 18.82 -9.98
CA MET A 315 10.97 19.37 -8.61
C MET A 315 12.22 19.78 -7.80
N SER A 316 13.36 20.05 -8.42
CA SER A 316 14.64 20.19 -7.68
C SER A 316 14.92 21.54 -6.98
N HIS A 317 14.12 22.04 -6.02
CA HIS A 317 14.58 23.11 -5.08
C HIS A 317 13.97 23.03 -3.65
N GLY A 318 14.80 22.78 -2.64
CA GLY A 318 14.47 23.06 -1.21
C GLY A 318 15.19 22.16 -0.19
N ASP A 319 15.66 22.73 0.92
CA ASP A 319 16.58 22.13 1.90
C ASP A 319 15.99 22.02 3.33
N ASP A 320 16.42 20.92 3.99
CA ASP A 320 16.82 20.66 5.39
C ASP A 320 15.88 20.76 6.62
N ALA A 321 16.04 19.72 7.48
CA ALA A 321 16.10 19.69 8.96
C ALA A 321 15.17 18.68 9.68
N SER A 322 15.82 17.84 10.50
CA SER A 322 15.30 16.75 11.33
C SER A 322 15.20 17.14 12.81
N GLN A 323 14.18 16.65 13.54
CA GLN A 323 14.21 16.46 15.01
C GLN A 323 13.28 15.31 15.44
N THR A 324 13.76 14.44 16.32
CA THR A 324 13.08 13.26 16.88
C THR A 324 12.58 13.52 18.29
N THR A 325 11.35 13.09 18.60
CA THR A 325 10.89 12.83 19.98
C THR A 325 9.96 11.62 20.03
N THR A 326 10.10 10.81 21.08
CA THR A 326 9.19 9.75 21.57
C THR A 326 8.59 10.24 22.90
N PRO A 327 7.37 9.83 23.30
CA PRO A 327 7.21 8.58 24.08
C PRO A 327 5.93 7.77 23.79
N SER A 328 5.94 6.57 24.35
CA SER A 328 5.11 5.39 24.16
C SER A 328 3.82 5.34 24.99
N ASP A 329 3.06 4.26 24.72
CA ASP A 329 2.14 3.53 25.58
C ASP A 329 0.75 4.12 25.88
N ARG A 330 -0.21 3.74 25.02
CA ARG A 330 -1.60 3.33 25.35
C ARG A 330 -2.27 2.78 24.09
N CYS A 331 -2.27 1.46 23.93
CA CYS A 331 -2.94 0.81 22.79
C CYS A 331 -4.44 0.59 22.99
N ASP A 332 -4.96 0.78 24.21
CA ASP A 332 -6.35 0.42 24.54
C ASP A 332 -7.11 1.58 25.21
N ALA A 333 -7.06 2.76 24.60
CA ALA A 333 -7.92 3.88 25.00
C ALA A 333 -8.45 4.66 23.78
N VAL A 334 -9.04 3.94 22.82
CA VAL A 334 -10.23 4.47 22.13
C VAL A 334 -11.33 3.49 22.49
N ALA A 335 -11.96 3.77 23.62
CA ALA A 335 -13.17 3.10 24.01
C ALA A 335 -14.18 3.22 22.86
N TRP A 336 -14.89 2.12 22.60
CA TRP A 336 -16.22 2.11 22.00
C TRP A 336 -17.19 2.90 22.91
N GLU A 337 -16.94 4.19 23.12
CA GLU A 337 -17.92 5.07 23.72
C GLU A 337 -18.86 5.53 22.60
N ASP A 338 -20.10 5.09 22.73
CA ASP A 338 -21.29 5.47 21.99
C ASP A 338 -21.32 6.98 21.70
N THR A 339 -20.74 7.40 20.57
CA THR A 339 -21.12 8.65 19.93
C THR A 339 -22.39 8.41 19.14
N GLY A 340 -23.50 8.25 19.87
CA GLY A 340 -24.89 8.51 19.49
C GLY A 340 -25.28 8.64 18.01
N TRP A 341 -24.88 7.71 17.14
CA TRP A 341 -25.28 7.65 15.73
C TRP A 341 -25.80 6.26 15.29
N ALA A 342 -25.99 5.34 16.24
CA ALA A 342 -26.51 3.98 15.99
C ALA A 342 -28.04 3.82 16.19
N HIS A 343 -28.80 4.91 16.41
CA HIS A 343 -30.27 4.85 16.51
C HIS A 343 -31.02 5.39 15.28
N GLY A 344 -30.35 5.59 14.14
CA GLY A 344 -30.95 6.15 12.93
C GLY A 344 -31.31 5.15 11.82
N VAL A 345 -30.80 3.92 11.85
CA VAL A 345 -30.85 3.02 10.67
C VAL A 345 -31.80 1.82 10.85
N GLU A 346 -32.19 1.47 12.09
CA GLU A 346 -33.15 0.37 12.34
C GLU A 346 -34.62 0.85 12.38
N ALA A 347 -34.88 2.17 12.35
CA ALA A 347 -36.24 2.72 12.43
C ALA A 347 -36.94 2.94 11.06
N ILE A 348 -36.26 2.67 9.93
CA ILE A 348 -36.82 2.86 8.59
C ILE A 348 -37.21 1.53 7.93
N ARG A 349 -36.86 0.38 8.50
CA ARG A 349 -37.15 -0.94 7.91
C ARG A 349 -38.42 -1.64 8.42
N THR A 350 -39.03 -1.15 9.50
CA THR A 350 -40.26 -1.74 10.08
C THR A 350 -41.51 -0.87 9.98
N ARG A 351 -41.44 0.29 9.30
CA ARG A 351 -42.59 1.19 9.09
C ARG A 351 -43.12 1.18 7.65
N ARG A 352 -43.12 0.02 6.99
CA ARG A 352 -43.73 -0.19 5.66
C ARG A 352 -44.44 -1.54 5.50
N LEU A 353 -44.92 -2.14 6.61
CA LEU A 353 -45.70 -3.39 6.56
C LEU A 353 -46.87 -3.45 7.58
N GLN A 354 -47.41 -2.32 8.05
CA GLN A 354 -48.56 -2.35 8.98
C GLN A 354 -49.71 -1.37 8.71
N ASP A 355 -49.71 -0.62 7.61
CA ASP A 355 -50.87 0.22 7.26
C ASP A 355 -51.64 -0.38 6.08
N GLY A 356 -52.32 -1.47 6.39
CA GLY A 356 -53.26 -2.13 5.49
C GLY A 356 -54.37 -2.78 6.30
N HIS A 357 -55.35 -1.98 6.75
CA HIS A 357 -56.79 -2.31 6.76
C HIS A 357 -57.59 -1.30 7.60
N GLY A 358 -58.47 -0.57 6.90
CA GLY A 358 -59.85 -0.26 7.30
C GLY A 358 -60.09 0.55 8.59
N SER A 359 -60.64 1.76 8.44
CA SER A 359 -62.07 1.97 8.76
C SER A 359 -62.60 3.37 8.39
N ARG A 360 -63.85 3.31 7.97
CA ARG A 360 -64.83 4.33 7.57
C ARG A 360 -64.87 5.65 8.36
N ALA A 361 -65.11 6.70 7.57
CA ALA A 361 -66.16 7.73 7.69
C ALA A 361 -66.09 8.78 8.80
N ALA A 362 -65.81 10.02 8.39
CA ALA A 362 -66.61 11.18 8.75
C ALA A 362 -66.51 12.25 7.64
N ARG A 363 -67.68 12.63 7.10
CA ARG A 363 -67.91 13.71 6.13
C ARG A 363 -68.11 15.02 6.89
N VAL A 364 -67.42 16.10 6.50
CA VAL A 364 -67.84 17.51 6.65
C VAL A 364 -67.14 18.33 5.53
N PRO A 365 -67.80 19.33 4.89
CA PRO A 365 -67.77 19.50 3.44
C PRO A 365 -66.79 20.55 2.88
N LEU A 366 -66.52 20.39 1.59
CA LEU A 366 -65.91 21.38 0.70
C LEU A 366 -66.87 22.56 0.46
N SER A 367 -66.35 23.78 0.53
CA SER A 367 -66.89 24.93 -0.20
C SER A 367 -65.91 25.31 -1.31
N PRO A 368 -66.32 25.34 -2.59
CA PRO A 368 -65.50 25.87 -3.66
C PRO A 368 -65.80 27.35 -3.92
N ILE A 369 -64.76 28.06 -4.31
CA ILE A 369 -64.76 29.43 -4.81
C ILE A 369 -65.19 29.45 -6.29
N GLY A 370 -66.15 30.32 -6.65
CA GLY A 370 -66.41 30.88 -7.99
C GLY A 370 -67.74 30.45 -8.63
N LYS A 371 -68.60 31.30 -9.25
CA LYS A 371 -68.53 32.70 -9.74
C LYS A 371 -69.96 33.29 -9.91
N ARG A 372 -70.03 34.63 -9.78
CA ARG A 372 -70.94 35.69 -10.28
C ARG A 372 -72.33 35.34 -10.90
N ASP A 373 -73.28 36.20 -10.51
CA ASP A 373 -74.68 36.41 -10.90
C ASP A 373 -75.73 35.39 -10.41
#